data_AF-A0A834DFI2-F1
#
_entry.id   AF-A0A834DFI2-F1
#
_cell.length_a   1.000
_cell.length_b   1.000
_cell.length_c   1.000
_cell.angle_alpha   90.00
_cell.angle_beta   90.00
_cell.angle_gamma   90.00
#
_symmetry.space_group_name_H-M   'P 1'
#
loop_
_entity.id
_entity.type
_entity.pdbx_description
1 polymer ?
#
loop_
_entity_poly.entity_id
_entity_poly.type
_entity_poly.pdbx_seq_one_letter_code
_entity_poly.pdbx_strand_id
1 'polypeptide(L)'
;MGLELYLDLLSQPSRAVYIFAKKNGIPFQLRALDLLKGHHLNPEFLPANSLQRVPVLKDGDFLLTESVAILIYLSIKYQTADHWYPSDLQARMRIHEYLGWHGDCIRSTFGVSLWAQVLAPLIGIQVPEEKLKRNRAAMDRALQCLEDKFLGDKAFLTGQQAVAIGCDLFEGRPRLAAWRQRVEAFLGADLCRETHSVIWSIRELAANKKLPDPPPEMRSRMLLRIARIP
;
A
#
# COMPACT_ATOMS: atom_id res chain seq x y z
N MET A 1 -4.39 17.88 21.05
CA MET A 1 -4.58 17.93 19.58
C MET A 1 -4.84 16.52 19.08
N GLY A 2 -5.72 16.33 18.09
CA GLY A 2 -6.06 15.01 17.57
C GLY A 2 -4.99 14.46 16.61
N LEU A 3 -4.96 13.13 16.44
CA LEU A 3 -4.15 12.44 15.45
C LEU A 3 -4.65 12.77 14.03
N GLU A 4 -3.76 13.15 13.13
CA GLU A 4 -4.08 13.38 11.71
C GLU A 4 -3.34 12.37 10.83
N LEU A 5 -4.04 11.80 9.85
CA LEU A 5 -3.45 10.87 8.88
C LEU A 5 -3.60 11.44 7.46
N TYR A 6 -2.48 11.75 6.83
CA TYR A 6 -2.39 12.25 5.46
C TYR A 6 -2.22 11.10 4.49
N LEU A 7 -3.28 10.78 3.76
CA LEU A 7 -3.42 9.53 3.01
C LEU A 7 -4.02 9.78 1.62
N ASP A 8 -3.67 8.91 0.69
CA ASP A 8 -4.42 8.67 -0.55
C ASP A 8 -4.68 7.18 -0.65
N LEU A 9 -5.95 6.76 -0.76
CA LEU A 9 -6.33 5.35 -0.82
C LEU A 9 -5.93 4.67 -2.15
N LEU A 10 -5.47 5.42 -3.16
CA LEU A 10 -4.77 4.86 -4.32
C LEU A 10 -3.44 4.19 -3.90
N SER A 11 -2.77 4.73 -2.88
CA SER A 11 -1.48 4.24 -2.38
C SER A 11 -1.65 3.00 -1.47
N GLN A 12 -0.94 1.92 -1.78
CA GLN A 12 -0.96 0.68 -0.99
C GLN A 12 -0.62 0.90 0.50
N PRO A 13 0.51 1.55 0.87
CA PRO A 13 0.86 1.75 2.28
C PRO A 13 -0.14 2.66 3.02
N SER A 14 -0.80 3.58 2.33
CA SER A 14 -1.86 4.41 2.93
C SER A 14 -3.08 3.58 3.30
N ARG A 15 -3.49 2.65 2.43
CA ARG A 15 -4.59 1.71 2.71
C ARG A 15 -4.31 0.85 3.93
N ALA A 16 -3.06 0.36 4.07
CA ALA A 16 -2.68 -0.44 5.24
C ALA A 16 -2.83 0.34 6.56
N VAL A 17 -2.36 1.59 6.59
CA VAL A 17 -2.52 2.48 7.76
C VAL A 17 -4.00 2.78 8.04
N TYR A 18 -4.77 3.09 6.99
CA TYR A 18 -6.20 3.37 7.11
C TYR A 18 -6.99 2.21 7.71
N ILE A 19 -6.80 1.00 7.17
CA ILE A 19 -7.43 -0.23 7.65
C ILE A 19 -7.07 -0.45 9.11
N PHE A 20 -5.79 -0.35 9.47
CA PHE A 20 -5.35 -0.59 10.84
C PHE A 20 -5.99 0.37 11.84
N ALA A 21 -5.98 1.67 11.52
CA ALA A 21 -6.58 2.70 12.37
C ALA A 21 -8.09 2.49 12.54
N LYS A 22 -8.82 2.27 11.44
CA LYS A 22 -10.27 2.01 11.46
C LYS A 22 -10.61 0.73 12.21
N LYS A 23 -9.90 -0.37 11.92
CA LYS A 23 -10.17 -1.69 12.52
C LYS A 23 -9.98 -1.72 14.02
N ASN A 24 -9.03 -0.93 14.53
CA ASN A 24 -8.76 -0.81 15.96
C ASN A 24 -9.51 0.36 16.62
N GLY A 25 -10.44 1.02 15.92
CA GLY A 25 -11.22 2.13 16.49
C GLY A 25 -10.39 3.34 16.91
N ILE A 26 -9.21 3.53 16.30
CA ILE A 26 -8.33 4.65 16.61
C ILE A 26 -8.97 5.95 16.08
N PRO A 27 -9.19 6.97 16.93
CA PRO A 27 -9.72 8.24 16.48
C PRO A 27 -8.63 9.02 15.72
N PHE A 28 -8.91 9.36 14.46
CA PHE A 28 -8.04 10.20 13.65
C PHE A 28 -8.84 11.10 12.71
N GLN A 29 -8.24 12.24 12.36
CA GLN A 29 -8.70 13.09 11.27
C GLN A 29 -8.04 12.63 9.97
N LEU A 30 -8.86 12.21 9.00
CA LEU A 30 -8.37 11.90 7.66
C LEU A 30 -8.08 13.21 6.90
N ARG A 31 -6.83 13.39 6.49
CA ARG A 31 -6.40 14.44 5.55
C ARG A 31 -6.17 13.79 4.18
N ALA A 32 -7.23 13.71 3.39
CA ALA A 32 -7.16 13.10 2.06
C ALA A 32 -6.28 13.95 1.12
N LEU A 33 -5.30 13.31 0.49
CA LEU A 33 -4.44 13.90 -0.52
C LEU A 33 -4.74 13.23 -1.87
N ASP A 34 -4.72 14.01 -2.94
CA ASP A 34 -4.82 13.49 -4.30
C ASP A 34 -3.41 13.43 -4.88
N LEU A 35 -2.87 12.21 -5.00
CA LEU A 35 -1.52 12.00 -5.53
C LEU A 35 -1.42 12.34 -7.01
N LEU A 36 -2.48 12.12 -7.79
CA LEU A 36 -2.47 12.42 -9.22
C LEU A 36 -2.47 13.93 -9.47
N LYS A 37 -3.13 14.71 -8.62
CA LYS A 37 -3.04 16.18 -8.59
C LYS A 37 -1.77 16.71 -7.92
N GLY A 38 -0.88 15.84 -7.44
CA GLY A 38 0.39 16.26 -6.85
C GLY A 38 0.29 16.94 -5.48
N HIS A 39 -0.81 16.79 -4.72
CA HIS A 39 -0.98 17.47 -3.43
C HIS A 39 0.16 17.19 -2.45
N HIS A 40 0.66 15.94 -2.42
CA HIS A 40 1.81 15.51 -1.62
C HIS A 40 3.17 16.19 -1.97
N LEU A 41 3.25 16.90 -3.10
CA LEU A 41 4.42 17.67 -3.51
C LEU A 41 4.34 19.13 -3.06
N ASN A 42 3.13 19.63 -2.77
CA ASN A 42 2.90 21.00 -2.36
C ASN A 42 2.99 21.12 -0.81
N PRO A 43 3.92 21.95 -0.29
CA PRO A 43 4.08 22.18 1.15
C PRO A 43 2.83 22.69 1.87
N GLU A 44 1.88 23.31 1.17
CA GLU A 44 0.62 23.80 1.75
C GLU A 44 -0.27 22.64 2.24
N PHE A 45 -0.29 21.51 1.54
CA PHE A 45 -1.11 20.36 1.92
C PHE A 45 -0.43 19.46 2.95
N LEU A 46 0.90 19.43 2.95
CA LEU A 46 1.67 18.61 3.88
C LEU A 46 2.97 19.32 4.29
N PRO A 47 2.87 20.31 5.19
CA PRO A 47 4.03 21.04 5.69
C PRO A 47 5.01 20.08 6.36
N ALA A 48 6.31 20.32 6.17
CA ALA A 48 7.42 19.60 6.79
C ALA A 48 7.65 18.12 6.40
N ASN A 49 6.87 17.54 5.47
CA ASN A 49 7.24 16.26 4.86
C ASN A 49 8.26 16.46 3.72
N SER A 50 9.54 16.47 4.08
CA SER A 50 10.66 16.60 3.12
C SER A 50 10.70 15.48 2.08
N LEU A 51 10.13 14.30 2.39
CA LEU A 51 10.11 13.16 1.49
C LEU A 51 9.04 13.26 0.40
N GLN A 52 8.04 14.14 0.57
CA GLN A 52 6.92 14.32 -0.36
C GLN A 52 6.28 12.97 -0.75
N ARG A 53 5.89 12.19 0.25
CA ARG A 53 5.30 10.84 0.12
C ARG A 53 4.17 10.64 1.13
N VAL A 54 3.27 9.72 0.83
CA VAL A 54 2.21 9.25 1.74
C VAL A 54 2.38 7.76 2.02
N PRO A 55 1.95 7.26 3.20
CA PRO A 55 1.25 7.96 4.28
C PRO A 55 2.14 8.83 5.17
N VAL A 56 1.54 9.84 5.81
CA VAL A 56 2.15 10.60 6.92
C VAL A 56 1.19 10.68 8.10
N LEU A 57 1.72 10.47 9.30
CA LEU A 57 1.04 10.65 10.56
C LEU A 57 1.51 11.95 11.22
N LYS A 58 0.56 12.72 11.75
CA LYS A 58 0.84 13.88 12.59
C LYS A 58 0.12 13.73 13.93
N ASP A 59 0.87 13.86 15.01
CA ASP A 59 0.38 13.71 16.37
C ASP A 59 0.88 14.86 17.25
N GLY A 60 0.09 15.93 17.31
CA GLY A 60 0.58 17.23 17.77
C GLY A 60 1.66 17.77 16.82
N ASP A 61 2.83 18.10 17.36
CA ASP A 61 3.98 18.57 16.59
C ASP A 61 4.86 17.43 16.06
N PHE A 62 4.58 16.19 16.45
CA PHE A 62 5.33 15.03 16.00
C PHE A 62 4.84 14.56 14.62
N LEU A 63 5.74 14.51 13.66
CA LEU A 63 5.51 13.98 12.32
C LEU A 63 6.24 12.65 12.13
N LEU A 64 5.54 11.67 11.58
CA LEU A 64 6.09 10.36 11.28
C LEU A 64 5.70 9.90 9.88
N THR A 65 6.69 9.46 9.12
CA THR A 65 6.52 8.89 7.78
C THR A 65 6.80 7.38 7.82
N GLU A 66 6.63 6.70 6.68
CA GLU A 66 6.76 5.24 6.52
C GLU A 66 5.64 4.45 7.21
N SER A 67 4.85 3.72 6.42
CA SER A 67 3.68 3.00 6.93
C SER A 67 4.02 1.98 8.01
N VAL A 68 5.17 1.32 7.93
CA VAL A 68 5.62 0.37 8.96
C VAL A 68 5.83 1.06 10.29
N ALA A 69 6.54 2.20 10.31
CA ALA A 69 6.78 2.96 11.53
C ALA A 69 5.47 3.52 12.08
N ILE A 70 4.60 4.05 11.22
CA ILE A 70 3.28 4.56 11.58
C ILE A 70 2.43 3.44 12.23
N LEU A 71 2.36 2.25 11.64
CA LEU A 71 1.59 1.13 12.19
C LEU A 71 2.09 0.69 13.56
N ILE A 72 3.42 0.57 13.72
CA ILE A 72 4.03 0.22 15.00
C ILE A 72 3.74 1.32 16.03
N TYR A 73 3.92 2.59 15.68
CA TYR A 73 3.59 3.73 16.54
C TYR A 73 2.14 3.68 17.02
N LEU A 74 1.19 3.49 16.09
CA LEU A 74 -0.23 3.40 16.42
C LEU A 74 -0.53 2.20 17.31
N SER A 75 0.09 1.04 17.05
CA SER A 75 -0.11 -0.15 17.89
C SER A 75 0.33 0.06 19.34
N ILE A 76 1.46 0.75 19.54
CA ILE A 76 2.03 1.01 20.86
C ILE A 76 1.24 2.11 21.56
N LYS A 77 1.03 3.25 20.88
CA LYS A 77 0.35 4.44 21.46
C LYS A 77 -1.07 4.12 21.91
N TYR A 78 -1.81 3.36 21.10
CA TYR A 78 -3.21 3.03 21.37
C TYR A 78 -3.40 1.65 22.02
N GLN A 79 -2.30 0.97 22.39
CA GLN A 79 -2.32 -0.33 23.06
C GLN A 79 -3.26 -1.33 22.35
N THR A 80 -3.16 -1.40 21.02
CA THR A 80 -3.98 -2.31 20.22
C THR A 80 -3.72 -3.75 20.61
N ALA A 81 -4.66 -4.66 20.31
CA ALA A 81 -4.54 -6.06 20.67
C ALA A 81 -3.19 -6.68 20.27
N ASP A 82 -2.58 -7.46 21.17
CA ASP A 82 -1.20 -7.97 21.07
C ASP A 82 -0.94 -8.76 19.78
N HIS A 83 -1.95 -9.43 19.23
CA HIS A 83 -1.82 -10.18 17.97
C HIS A 83 -1.42 -9.31 16.76
N TRP A 84 -1.62 -7.99 16.80
CA TRP A 84 -1.17 -7.07 15.75
C TRP A 84 0.34 -6.80 15.80
N TYR A 85 0.89 -6.66 17.00
CA TYR A 85 2.30 -6.37 17.23
C TYR A 85 2.74 -6.98 18.57
N PRO A 86 2.99 -8.30 18.61
CA PRO A 86 3.17 -9.05 19.84
C PRO A 86 4.37 -8.58 20.64
N SER A 87 4.25 -8.71 21.95
CA SER A 87 5.31 -8.45 22.92
C SER A 87 6.40 -9.53 22.95
N ASP A 88 6.05 -10.77 22.60
CA ASP A 88 7.01 -11.87 22.49
C ASP A 88 8.14 -11.54 21.48
N LEU A 89 9.39 -11.77 21.91
CA LEU A 89 10.57 -11.42 21.14
C LEU A 89 10.59 -12.13 19.79
N GLN A 90 10.35 -13.44 19.77
CA GLN A 90 10.46 -14.22 18.55
C GLN A 90 9.33 -13.89 17.58
N ALA A 91 8.10 -13.79 18.06
CA ALA A 91 6.93 -13.41 17.26
C ALA A 91 7.10 -12.02 16.65
N ARG A 92 7.60 -11.05 17.44
CA ARG A 92 7.92 -9.70 16.95
C ARG A 92 9.00 -9.72 15.89
N MET A 93 10.06 -10.51 16.08
CA MET A 93 11.13 -10.63 15.08
C MET A 93 10.65 -11.27 13.77
N ARG A 94 9.65 -12.15 13.80
CA ARG A 94 9.02 -12.67 12.56
C ARG A 94 8.25 -11.59 11.79
N ILE A 95 7.61 -10.64 12.48
CA ILE A 95 7.02 -9.47 11.81
C ILE A 95 8.12 -8.65 11.14
N HIS A 96 9.20 -8.32 11.86
CA HIS A 96 10.28 -7.52 11.29
C HIS A 96 10.97 -8.22 10.12
N GLU A 97 11.20 -9.54 10.21
CA GLU A 97 11.72 -10.34 9.10
C GLU A 97 10.83 -10.22 7.86
N TYR A 98 9.51 -10.38 8.02
CA TYR A 98 8.57 -10.22 6.93
C TYR A 98 8.54 -8.79 6.37
N LEU A 99 8.53 -7.77 7.23
CA LEU A 99 8.45 -6.37 6.79
C LEU A 99 9.71 -5.93 6.03
N GLY A 100 10.89 -6.40 6.45
CA GLY A 100 12.14 -6.21 5.70
C GLY A 100 12.05 -6.83 4.32
N TRP A 101 11.70 -8.13 4.24
CA TRP A 101 11.54 -8.82 2.97
C TRP A 101 10.43 -8.23 2.08
N HIS A 102 9.32 -7.79 2.67
CA HIS A 102 8.22 -7.13 1.97
C HIS A 102 8.68 -5.82 1.31
N GLY A 103 9.52 -5.04 2.00
CA GLY A 103 10.13 -3.83 1.46
C GLY A 103 10.90 -4.09 0.16
N ASP A 104 11.65 -5.19 0.11
CA ASP A 104 12.48 -5.56 -1.04
C ASP A 104 11.69 -6.20 -2.16
N CYS A 105 10.82 -7.17 -1.84
CA CYS A 105 10.23 -8.08 -2.82
C CYS A 105 8.82 -7.69 -3.25
N ILE A 106 8.05 -7.04 -2.38
CA ILE A 106 6.62 -6.75 -2.61
C ILE A 106 6.41 -5.26 -2.99
N ARG A 107 6.92 -4.34 -2.17
CA ARG A 107 6.57 -2.91 -2.20
C ARG A 107 6.84 -2.22 -3.54
N SER A 108 7.93 -2.59 -4.21
CA SER A 108 8.36 -2.02 -5.50
C SER A 108 7.81 -2.78 -6.71
N THR A 109 7.50 -4.07 -6.52
CA THR A 109 7.15 -5.01 -7.59
C THR A 109 5.66 -4.95 -7.95
N PHE A 110 4.75 -5.05 -6.98
CA PHE A 110 3.32 -5.29 -7.26
C PHE A 110 2.57 -4.05 -7.76
N GLY A 111 3.11 -2.86 -7.47
CA GLY A 111 2.56 -1.59 -7.95
C GLY A 111 2.80 -1.35 -9.45
N VAL A 112 3.72 -2.08 -10.10
CA VAL A 112 4.05 -1.86 -11.52
C VAL A 112 2.84 -2.09 -12.43
N SER A 113 1.94 -3.00 -12.06
CA SER A 113 0.67 -3.23 -12.79
C SER A 113 -0.16 -1.95 -12.96
N LEU A 114 -0.37 -1.19 -11.89
CA LEU A 114 -1.06 0.11 -11.92
C LEU A 114 -0.31 1.13 -12.80
N TRP A 115 1.02 1.14 -12.71
CA TRP A 115 1.83 2.04 -13.54
C TRP A 115 1.70 1.72 -15.03
N ALA A 116 1.82 0.45 -15.40
CA ALA A 116 1.77 0.01 -16.78
C ALA A 116 0.39 0.19 -17.42
N GLN A 117 -0.68 -0.13 -16.68
CA GLN A 117 -2.04 -0.16 -17.24
C GLN A 117 -2.77 1.17 -17.15
N VAL A 118 -2.37 2.06 -16.24
CA VAL A 118 -3.13 3.30 -15.95
C VAL A 118 -2.22 4.53 -15.94
N LEU A 119 -1.23 4.57 -15.07
CA LEU A 119 -0.52 5.83 -14.78
C LEU A 119 0.46 6.25 -15.88
N ALA A 120 1.17 5.32 -16.52
CA ALA A 120 2.03 5.65 -17.65
C ALA A 120 1.21 6.08 -18.87
N PRO A 121 0.14 5.35 -19.28
CA PRO A 121 -0.74 5.79 -20.35
C PRO A 121 -1.39 7.16 -20.10
N LEU A 122 -1.72 7.49 -18.83
CA LEU A 122 -2.27 8.79 -18.45
C LEU A 122 -1.39 9.97 -18.88
N ILE A 123 -0.07 9.77 -18.90
CA ILE A 123 0.90 10.79 -19.34
C ILE A 123 1.49 10.49 -20.73
N GLY A 124 0.86 9.61 -21.51
CA GLY A 124 1.26 9.28 -22.87
C GLY A 124 2.48 8.35 -22.99
N ILE A 125 2.84 7.64 -21.91
CA ILE A 125 3.98 6.72 -21.88
C ILE A 125 3.51 5.27 -21.88
N GLN A 126 4.20 4.42 -22.61
CA GLN A 126 4.01 2.97 -22.58
C GLN A 126 5.21 2.32 -21.88
N VAL A 127 4.95 1.38 -20.97
CA VAL A 127 6.02 0.60 -20.33
C VAL A 127 6.44 -0.52 -21.27
N PRO A 128 7.74 -0.70 -21.58
CA PRO A 128 8.20 -1.75 -22.50
C PRO A 128 7.78 -3.15 -22.04
N GLU A 129 7.32 -3.99 -22.97
CA GLU A 129 6.80 -5.34 -22.68
C GLU A 129 7.82 -6.22 -21.95
N GLU A 130 9.11 -6.10 -22.29
CA GLU A 130 10.19 -6.85 -21.62
C GLU A 130 10.28 -6.53 -20.11
N LYS A 131 10.03 -5.27 -19.72
CA LYS A 131 9.95 -4.87 -18.31
C LYS A 131 8.73 -5.48 -17.62
N LEU A 132 7.61 -5.57 -18.33
CA LEU A 132 6.37 -6.18 -17.81
C LEU A 132 6.53 -7.69 -17.62
N LYS A 133 7.17 -8.39 -18.56
CA LYS A 133 7.51 -9.82 -18.41
C LYS A 133 8.42 -10.06 -17.22
N ARG A 134 9.50 -9.26 -17.06
CA ARG A 134 10.40 -9.35 -15.90
C ARG A 134 9.67 -9.10 -14.60
N ASN A 135 8.80 -8.08 -14.56
CA ASN A 135 8.00 -7.77 -13.39
C ASN A 135 7.03 -8.90 -13.02
N ARG A 136 6.32 -9.50 -14.00
CA ARG A 136 5.48 -10.69 -13.76
C ARG A 136 6.27 -11.85 -13.16
N ALA A 137 7.42 -12.18 -13.75
CA ALA A 137 8.28 -13.23 -13.19
C ALA A 137 8.77 -12.90 -11.77
N ALA A 138 9.03 -11.63 -11.45
CA ALA A 138 9.37 -11.20 -10.09
C ALA A 138 8.18 -11.30 -9.13
N MET A 139 6.97 -10.95 -9.57
CA MET A 139 5.73 -11.14 -8.81
C MET A 139 5.52 -12.62 -8.49
N ASP A 140 5.68 -13.51 -9.47
CA ASP A 140 5.50 -14.95 -9.28
C ASP A 140 6.50 -15.52 -8.27
N ARG A 141 7.77 -15.14 -8.35
CA ARG A 141 8.79 -15.54 -7.36
C ARG A 141 8.46 -15.01 -5.96
N ALA A 142 7.99 -13.77 -5.87
CA ALA A 142 7.63 -13.18 -4.59
C ALA A 142 6.39 -13.86 -3.99
N LEU A 143 5.36 -14.17 -4.80
CA LEU A 143 4.18 -14.92 -4.37
C LEU A 143 4.56 -16.34 -3.93
N GLN A 144 5.46 -17.01 -4.65
CA GLN A 144 5.94 -18.34 -4.25
C GLN A 144 6.65 -18.28 -2.89
N CYS A 145 7.54 -17.32 -2.69
CA CYS A 145 8.22 -17.12 -1.41
C CYS A 145 7.23 -16.75 -0.28
N LEU A 146 6.24 -15.90 -0.59
CA LEU A 146 5.16 -15.55 0.34
C LEU A 146 4.42 -16.80 0.81
N GLU A 147 4.11 -17.70 -0.13
CA GLU A 147 3.36 -18.92 0.13
C GLU A 147 4.19 -19.96 0.89
N ASP A 148 5.42 -20.25 0.44
CA ASP A 148 6.21 -21.35 0.99
C ASP A 148 6.97 -20.97 2.27
N LYS A 149 7.56 -19.77 2.33
CA LYS A 149 8.36 -19.33 3.48
C LYS A 149 7.49 -18.71 4.56
N PHE A 150 6.64 -17.74 4.18
CA PHE A 150 5.99 -16.89 5.16
C PHE A 150 4.63 -17.42 5.59
N LEU A 151 3.80 -17.90 4.67
CA LEU A 151 2.53 -18.51 4.99
C LEU A 151 2.74 -19.95 5.47
N GLY A 152 3.38 -20.80 4.67
CA GLY A 152 3.49 -22.23 4.92
C GLY A 152 2.11 -22.83 5.19
N ASP A 153 1.98 -23.55 6.30
CA ASP A 153 0.71 -24.14 6.75
C ASP A 153 -0.07 -23.25 7.75
N LYS A 154 0.40 -22.03 7.99
CA LYS A 154 -0.22 -21.10 8.96
C LYS A 154 -1.46 -20.44 8.37
N ALA A 155 -2.39 -20.04 9.25
CA ALA A 155 -3.59 -19.32 8.84
C ALA A 155 -3.31 -17.89 8.36
N PHE A 156 -2.31 -17.21 8.94
CA PHE A 156 -2.00 -15.80 8.67
C PHE A 156 -0.51 -15.56 8.44
N LEU A 157 -0.22 -14.53 7.64
CA LEU A 157 1.08 -13.89 7.59
C LEU A 157 1.26 -12.95 8.78
N THR A 158 2.50 -12.77 9.20
CA THR A 158 2.90 -11.75 10.17
C THR A 158 3.09 -10.37 9.51
N GLY A 159 2.09 -9.88 8.75
CA GLY A 159 2.17 -8.57 8.10
C GLY A 159 1.07 -8.23 7.07
N GLN A 160 1.35 -7.22 6.23
CA GLN A 160 0.40 -6.58 5.30
C GLN A 160 0.02 -7.45 4.09
N GLN A 161 -1.14 -7.16 3.48
CA GLN A 161 -1.56 -7.80 2.24
C GLN A 161 -1.09 -7.06 0.98
N ALA A 162 -0.69 -7.82 -0.04
CA ALA A 162 -0.40 -7.29 -1.37
C ALA A 162 -1.68 -7.17 -2.22
N VAL A 163 -1.79 -6.09 -3.01
CA VAL A 163 -2.87 -5.87 -3.99
C VAL A 163 -2.25 -5.40 -5.31
N ALA A 164 -2.63 -6.02 -6.43
CA ALA A 164 -2.27 -5.61 -7.79
C ALA A 164 -3.54 -5.49 -8.64
N ILE A 165 -3.49 -4.67 -9.69
CA ILE A 165 -4.66 -4.34 -10.51
C ILE A 165 -4.62 -5.11 -11.83
N GLY A 166 -5.77 -5.62 -12.25
CA GLY A 166 -5.93 -6.25 -13.57
C GLY A 166 -5.40 -7.68 -13.65
N CYS A 167 -5.04 -8.28 -12.52
CA CYS A 167 -4.73 -9.70 -12.38
C CYS A 167 -5.33 -10.20 -11.06
N ASP A 168 -5.91 -11.40 -11.07
CA ASP A 168 -6.12 -12.11 -9.81
C ASP A 168 -4.78 -12.68 -9.35
N LEU A 169 -4.15 -12.00 -8.39
CA LEU A 169 -2.85 -12.39 -7.85
C LEU A 169 -2.82 -13.82 -7.28
N PHE A 170 -3.99 -14.36 -6.93
CA PHE A 170 -4.10 -15.61 -6.19
C PHE A 170 -4.73 -16.73 -7.02
N GLU A 171 -5.00 -16.49 -8.30
CA GLU A 171 -5.39 -17.53 -9.25
C GLU A 171 -4.28 -18.60 -9.32
N GLY A 172 -4.67 -19.87 -9.23
CA GLY A 172 -3.73 -20.99 -9.16
C GLY A 172 -2.96 -21.13 -7.83
N ARG A 173 -3.24 -20.29 -6.82
CA ARG A 173 -2.55 -20.30 -5.50
C ARG A 173 -3.55 -20.46 -4.35
N PRO A 174 -4.12 -21.65 -4.13
CA PRO A 174 -5.23 -21.85 -3.20
C PRO A 174 -4.90 -21.48 -1.76
N ARG A 175 -3.66 -21.68 -1.28
CA ARG A 175 -3.27 -21.28 0.09
C ARG A 175 -3.30 -19.76 0.26
N LEU A 176 -2.79 -19.01 -0.72
CA LEU A 176 -2.83 -17.55 -0.69
C LEU A 176 -4.26 -17.01 -0.87
N ALA A 177 -5.07 -17.62 -1.73
CA ALA A 177 -6.48 -17.26 -1.89
C ALA A 177 -7.26 -17.46 -0.58
N ALA A 178 -7.07 -18.60 0.08
CA ALA A 178 -7.69 -18.89 1.37
C ALA A 178 -7.17 -17.94 2.47
N TRP A 179 -5.88 -17.63 2.49
CA TRP A 179 -5.32 -16.63 3.39
C TRP A 179 -5.95 -15.24 3.18
N ARG A 180 -6.09 -14.80 1.93
CA ARG A 180 -6.75 -13.53 1.61
C ARG A 180 -8.17 -13.50 2.16
N GLN A 181 -8.96 -14.54 1.91
CA GLN A 181 -10.34 -14.64 2.40
C GLN A 181 -10.41 -14.57 3.93
N ARG A 182 -9.51 -15.24 4.65
CA ARG A 182 -9.45 -15.18 6.12
C ARG A 182 -9.17 -13.77 6.63
N VAL A 183 -8.27 -13.02 5.97
CA VAL A 183 -7.99 -11.63 6.35
C VAL A 183 -9.17 -10.72 6.01
N GLU A 184 -9.76 -10.82 4.82
CA GLU A 184 -10.93 -10.00 4.45
C GLU A 184 -12.12 -10.26 5.39
N ALA A 185 -12.35 -11.52 5.77
CA ALA A 185 -13.35 -11.90 6.77
C ALA A 185 -13.05 -11.30 8.15
N PHE A 186 -11.78 -11.36 8.59
CA PHE A 186 -11.37 -10.77 9.86
C PHE A 186 -11.51 -9.24 9.86
N LEU A 187 -11.12 -8.56 8.78
CA LEU A 187 -11.21 -7.10 8.66
C LEU A 187 -12.67 -6.64 8.59
N GLY A 188 -13.51 -7.36 7.83
CA GLY A 188 -14.89 -7.03 7.54
C GLY A 188 -15.07 -6.48 6.13
N ALA A 189 -16.16 -6.89 5.47
CA ALA A 189 -16.42 -6.58 4.06
C ALA A 189 -16.55 -5.08 3.77
N ASP A 190 -17.18 -4.33 4.67
CA ASP A 190 -17.42 -2.89 4.48
C ASP A 190 -16.12 -2.10 4.50
N LEU A 191 -15.24 -2.36 5.48
CA LEU A 191 -13.92 -1.71 5.57
C LEU A 191 -13.05 -2.07 4.35
N CYS A 192 -13.08 -3.32 3.90
CA CYS A 192 -12.37 -3.75 2.71
C CYS A 192 -12.90 -3.02 1.46
N ARG A 193 -14.22 -2.91 1.30
CA ARG A 193 -14.86 -2.24 0.17
C ARG A 193 -14.54 -0.75 0.16
N GLU A 194 -14.71 -0.09 1.30
CA GLU A 194 -14.40 1.33 1.49
C GLU A 194 -12.96 1.61 1.08
N THR A 195 -12.01 0.85 1.65
CA THR A 195 -10.58 1.06 1.45
C THR A 195 -10.12 0.78 0.02
N HIS A 196 -10.70 -0.23 -0.64
CA HIS A 196 -10.28 -0.64 -1.99
C HIS A 196 -11.12 -0.03 -3.12
N SER A 197 -12.17 0.73 -2.81
CA SER A 197 -13.08 1.34 -3.80
C SER A 197 -12.34 2.12 -4.90
N VAL A 198 -11.37 2.96 -4.53
CA VAL A 198 -10.57 3.78 -5.46
C VAL A 198 -9.73 2.91 -6.39
N ILE A 199 -9.04 1.90 -5.84
CA ILE A 199 -8.14 1.06 -6.63
C ILE A 199 -8.91 0.12 -7.56
N TRP A 200 -10.11 -0.32 -7.17
CA TRP A 200 -10.96 -1.18 -8.01
C TRP A 200 -11.60 -0.41 -9.16
N SER A 201 -11.97 0.86 -8.95
CA SER A 201 -12.59 1.70 -9.98
C SER A 201 -11.59 2.40 -10.90
N ILE A 202 -10.28 2.40 -10.58
CA ILE A 202 -9.30 3.24 -11.29
C ILE A 202 -9.20 2.96 -12.80
N ARG A 203 -9.35 1.70 -13.24
CA ARG A 203 -9.32 1.34 -14.66
C ARG A 203 -10.51 1.90 -15.41
N GLU A 204 -11.69 1.84 -14.80
CA GLU A 204 -12.92 2.42 -15.36
C GLU A 204 -12.82 3.94 -15.41
N LEU A 205 -12.31 4.58 -14.35
CA LEU A 205 -12.07 6.02 -14.33
C LEU A 205 -11.10 6.44 -15.43
N ALA A 206 -10.04 5.66 -15.67
CA ALA A 206 -9.10 5.90 -16.77
C ALA A 206 -9.74 5.75 -18.14
N ALA A 207 -10.49 4.67 -18.38
CA ALA A 207 -11.19 4.41 -19.65
C ALA A 207 -12.20 5.52 -19.98
N ASN A 208 -12.88 6.03 -18.94
CA ASN A 208 -13.85 7.12 -19.06
C ASN A 208 -13.23 8.52 -19.03
N LYS A 209 -11.88 8.64 -19.06
CA LYS A 209 -11.13 9.91 -19.00
C LYS A 209 -11.52 10.79 -17.79
N LYS A 210 -11.82 10.17 -16.65
CA LYS A 210 -12.22 10.84 -15.39
C LYS A 210 -11.04 11.05 -14.43
N LEU A 211 -9.84 10.60 -14.77
CA LEU A 211 -8.64 10.87 -13.97
C LEU A 211 -8.17 12.32 -14.21
N PRO A 212 -7.70 13.02 -13.17
CA PRO A 212 -7.18 14.37 -13.32
C PRO A 212 -5.90 14.37 -14.17
N ASP A 213 -5.68 15.46 -14.88
CA ASP A 213 -4.41 15.66 -15.58
C ASP A 213 -3.30 15.98 -14.57
N PRO A 214 -2.20 15.20 -14.50
CA PRO A 214 -1.17 15.45 -13.51
C PRO A 214 -0.43 16.77 -13.79
N PRO A 215 -0.15 17.60 -12.76
CA PRO A 215 0.63 18.82 -12.93
C PRO A 215 2.10 18.52 -13.29
N PRO A 216 2.87 19.49 -13.80
CA PRO A 216 4.25 19.28 -14.27
C PRO A 216 5.16 18.57 -13.26
N GLU A 217 5.12 18.98 -12.00
CA GLU A 217 5.95 18.39 -10.92
C GLU A 217 5.59 16.92 -10.70
N MET A 218 4.29 16.60 -10.76
CA MET A 218 3.82 15.22 -10.65
C MET A 218 4.20 14.40 -11.89
N ARG A 219 4.08 14.96 -13.10
CA ARG A 219 4.56 14.31 -14.33
C ARG A 219 6.04 13.96 -14.24
N SER A 220 6.89 14.86 -13.74
CA SER A 220 8.31 14.57 -13.51
C SER A 220 8.53 13.42 -12.53
N ARG A 221 7.77 13.37 -11.42
CA ARG A 221 7.81 12.24 -10.47
C ARG A 221 7.36 10.93 -11.10
N MET A 222 6.31 10.97 -11.92
CA MET A 222 5.81 9.81 -12.67
C MET A 222 6.86 9.26 -13.63
N LEU A 223 7.51 10.13 -14.42
CA LEU A 223 8.59 9.75 -15.33
C LEU A 223 9.77 9.09 -14.59
N LEU A 224 10.20 9.65 -13.46
CA LEU A 224 11.25 9.05 -12.62
C LEU A 224 10.85 7.66 -12.11
N ARG A 225 9.59 7.47 -11.72
CA ARG A 225 9.12 6.17 -11.24
C ARG A 225 9.05 5.13 -12.35
N ILE A 226 8.62 5.52 -13.56
CA ILE A 226 8.56 4.65 -14.74
C ILE A 226 9.97 4.26 -15.18
N ALA A 227 10.92 5.20 -15.19
CA ALA A 227 12.32 4.94 -15.54
C ALA A 227 12.98 3.89 -14.65
N ARG A 228 12.58 3.84 -13.36
CA ARG A 228 13.07 2.88 -12.36
C ARG A 228 12.41 1.49 -12.42
N ILE A 229 11.43 1.27 -13.31
CA ILE A 229 10.94 -0.09 -13.56
C ILE A 229 12.09 -0.85 -14.26
N PRO A 230 12.56 -1.99 -13.70
CA PRO A 230 13.65 -2.78 -14.29
C PRO A 230 13.24 -3.50 -15.58
#